data_AF-A0AAD7A6K8-F1
#
_entry.id   AF-A0AAD7A6K8-F1
#
_cell.length_a   1.000
_cell.length_b   1.000
_cell.length_c   1.000
_cell.angle_alpha   90.00
_cell.angle_beta   90.00
_cell.angle_gamma   90.00
#
_symmetry.space_group_name_H-M   'P 1'
#
loop_
_entity.id
_entity.type
_entity.pdbx_description
1 polymer ?
#
loop_
_entity_poly.entity_id
_entity_poly.type
_entity_poly.pdbx_seq_one_letter_code
_entity_poly.pdbx_strand_id
1 'polypeptide(L)'
;PSAQKVDAAISKLNNILHPSRGPNTPGYKSVEMNRVLLARLELMLSFLRLYASGGYTAWPQSADIVAKSAGKGSWLSRRIREWTINFIKDNENLPTAEYGKMNGSVLEDEDLAQELHLHLQGIGKHVTAQDIVDYMATDEMKVRLKLKKGISLATAQRWMKRMEFRWTKEPK
;
A
#
# COMPACT_ATOMS: atom_id res chain seq x y z
N PRO A 1 20.61 4.10 -15.34
CA PRO A 1 19.56 3.74 -16.33
C PRO A 1 19.84 4.50 -17.63
N SER A 2 19.35 4.05 -18.79
CA SER A 2 19.52 4.83 -20.04
C SER A 2 18.70 6.13 -19.98
N ALA A 3 19.19 7.19 -20.66
CA ALA A 3 18.52 8.49 -20.70
C ALA A 3 17.05 8.38 -21.18
N GLN A 4 16.82 7.65 -22.28
CA GLN A 4 15.47 7.39 -22.80
C GLN A 4 14.50 6.79 -21.78
N LYS A 5 14.99 5.85 -20.94
CA LYS A 5 14.16 5.23 -19.90
C LYS A 5 13.85 6.20 -18.77
N VAL A 6 14.79 7.08 -18.44
CA VAL A 6 14.59 8.15 -17.46
C VAL A 6 13.56 9.15 -17.96
N ASP A 7 13.67 9.61 -19.21
CA ASP A 7 12.71 10.55 -19.79
C ASP A 7 11.30 9.97 -19.85
N ALA A 8 11.16 8.71 -20.27
CA ALA A 8 9.89 8.01 -20.26
C ALA A 8 9.30 7.91 -18.84
N ALA A 9 10.14 7.62 -17.83
CA ALA A 9 9.72 7.57 -16.44
C ALA A 9 9.30 8.96 -15.91
N ILE A 10 9.99 10.03 -16.28
CA ILE A 10 9.62 11.42 -15.95
C ILE A 10 8.23 11.75 -16.52
N SER A 11 8.00 11.48 -17.82
CA SER A 11 6.71 11.71 -18.46
C SER A 11 5.59 10.93 -17.77
N LYS A 12 5.85 9.67 -17.40
CA LYS A 12 4.86 8.84 -16.73
C LYS A 12 4.55 9.29 -15.31
N LEU A 13 5.57 9.65 -14.51
CA LEU A 13 5.37 10.21 -13.17
C LEU A 13 4.61 11.53 -13.21
N ASN A 14 4.89 12.41 -14.18
CA ASN A 14 4.12 13.64 -14.38
C ASN A 14 2.65 13.34 -14.65
N ASN A 15 2.34 12.37 -15.52
CA ASN A 15 0.96 11.99 -15.82
C ASN A 15 0.23 11.39 -14.60
N ILE A 16 0.95 10.68 -13.73
CA ILE A 16 0.40 10.11 -12.49
C ILE A 16 0.11 11.22 -11.46
N LEU A 17 1.07 12.12 -11.23
CA LEU A 17 0.94 13.20 -10.25
C LEU A 17 0.00 14.31 -10.71
N HIS A 18 -0.03 14.57 -12.02
CA HIS A 18 -0.68 15.71 -12.64
C HIS A 18 -1.45 15.27 -13.90
N PRO A 19 -2.50 14.46 -13.76
CA PRO A 19 -3.30 14.03 -14.90
C PRO A 19 -4.04 15.23 -15.52
N SER A 20 -3.97 15.33 -16.84
CA SER A 20 -4.66 16.37 -17.60
C SER A 20 -6.19 16.31 -17.40
N ARG A 21 -6.83 17.47 -17.33
CA ARG A 21 -8.31 17.58 -17.30
C ARG A 21 -8.97 17.20 -18.63
N GLY A 22 -8.22 17.23 -19.72
CA GLY A 22 -8.69 16.93 -21.08
C GLY A 22 -7.85 17.67 -22.12
N PRO A 23 -8.05 17.39 -23.42
CA PRO A 23 -7.24 17.97 -24.49
C PRO A 23 -7.31 19.49 -24.60
N ASN A 24 -8.43 20.11 -24.18
CA ASN A 24 -8.67 21.54 -24.29
C ASN A 24 -8.98 22.24 -22.95
N THR A 25 -8.66 21.60 -21.82
CA THR A 25 -8.95 22.16 -20.49
C THR A 25 -7.66 22.39 -19.72
N PRO A 26 -7.30 23.65 -19.42
CA PRO A 26 -6.14 23.95 -18.61
C PRO A 26 -6.25 23.34 -17.20
N GLY A 27 -5.11 22.92 -16.64
CA GLY A 27 -4.99 22.43 -15.27
C GLY A 27 -5.12 20.92 -15.11
N TYR A 28 -4.96 20.47 -13.87
CA TYR A 28 -4.86 19.06 -13.51
C TYR A 28 -6.08 18.58 -12.73
N LYS A 29 -6.46 17.31 -12.91
CA LYS A 29 -7.47 16.69 -12.05
C LYS A 29 -6.88 16.49 -10.65
N SER A 30 -7.71 16.63 -9.61
CA SER A 30 -7.31 16.23 -8.27
C SER A 30 -7.10 14.73 -8.24
N VAL A 31 -5.91 14.30 -7.83
CA VAL A 31 -5.61 12.87 -7.66
C VAL A 31 -5.90 12.51 -6.21
N GLU A 32 -6.92 11.68 -5.99
CA GLU A 32 -7.14 11.06 -4.68
C GLU A 32 -6.08 9.97 -4.48
N MET A 33 -4.96 10.35 -3.86
CA MET A 33 -3.85 9.45 -3.58
C MET A 33 -3.40 9.60 -2.13
N ASN A 34 -2.91 8.50 -1.56
CA ASN A 34 -2.30 8.53 -0.23
C ASN A 34 -1.19 9.59 -0.18
N ARG A 35 -1.24 10.50 0.80
CA ARG A 35 -0.28 11.61 0.96
C ARG A 35 1.19 11.14 0.99
N VAL A 36 1.45 9.99 1.61
CA VAL A 36 2.80 9.41 1.68
C VAL A 36 3.25 8.92 0.31
N LEU A 37 2.36 8.28 -0.44
CA LEU A 37 2.66 7.83 -1.81
C LEU A 37 2.92 9.05 -2.71
N LEU A 38 2.09 10.08 -2.63
CA LEU A 38 2.24 11.32 -3.38
C LEU A 38 3.59 11.98 -3.10
N ALA A 39 3.96 12.17 -1.83
CA ALA A 39 5.26 12.75 -1.46
C ALA A 39 6.45 11.92 -2.00
N ARG A 40 6.34 10.58 -2.03
CA ARG A 40 7.40 9.72 -2.58
C ARG A 40 7.53 9.85 -4.09
N LEU A 41 6.40 9.92 -4.80
CA LEU A 41 6.38 10.12 -6.24
C LEU A 41 6.95 11.49 -6.62
N GLU A 42 6.64 12.55 -5.86
CA GLU A 42 7.23 13.88 -6.05
C GLU A 42 8.75 13.88 -5.84
N LEU A 43 9.23 13.16 -4.82
CA LEU A 43 10.67 12.99 -4.59
C LEU A 43 11.35 12.23 -5.73
N MET A 44 10.73 11.16 -6.24
CA MET A 44 11.24 10.43 -7.40
C MET A 44 11.29 11.30 -8.65
N LEU A 45 10.24 12.08 -8.91
CA LEU A 45 10.18 13.01 -10.04
C LEU A 45 11.27 14.08 -9.94
N SER A 46 11.43 14.69 -8.75
CA SER A 46 12.45 15.71 -8.50
C SER A 46 13.86 15.16 -8.70
N PHE A 47 14.09 13.93 -8.21
CA PHE A 47 15.35 13.21 -8.39
C PHE A 47 15.67 12.94 -9.87
N LEU A 48 14.71 12.41 -10.63
CA LEU A 48 14.91 12.14 -12.06
C LEU A 48 15.17 13.41 -12.86
N ARG A 49 14.44 14.50 -12.58
CA ARG A 49 14.67 15.80 -13.21
C ARG A 49 16.06 16.36 -12.92
N LEU A 50 16.53 16.27 -11.67
CA LEU A 50 17.87 16.71 -11.30
C LEU A 50 18.96 15.84 -11.97
N TYR A 51 18.74 14.54 -12.07
CA TYR A 51 19.64 13.64 -12.78
C TYR A 51 19.71 13.95 -14.28
N ALA A 52 18.55 14.21 -14.91
CA ALA A 52 18.46 14.59 -16.32
C ALA A 52 19.14 15.95 -16.58
N SER A 53 18.90 16.96 -15.73
CA SER A 53 19.54 18.27 -15.86
C SER A 53 21.07 18.21 -15.67
N GLY A 54 21.56 17.22 -14.91
CA GLY A 54 22.99 16.93 -14.74
C GLY A 54 23.61 16.10 -15.85
N GLY A 55 22.94 15.94 -17.00
CA GLY A 55 23.44 15.18 -18.15
C GLY A 55 23.53 13.67 -17.91
N TYR A 56 22.72 13.12 -17.00
CA TYR A 56 22.65 11.69 -16.71
C TYR A 56 23.94 11.06 -16.14
N THR A 57 24.81 11.84 -15.49
CA THR A 57 26.11 11.33 -15.00
C THR A 57 26.15 11.05 -13.49
N ALA A 58 25.42 11.83 -12.68
CA ALA A 58 25.61 11.88 -11.23
C ALA A 58 24.45 11.24 -10.42
N TRP A 59 24.06 10.00 -10.74
CA TRP A 59 22.89 9.34 -10.14
C TRP A 59 22.87 9.33 -8.59
N PRO A 60 23.92 8.86 -7.88
CA PRO A 60 23.88 8.86 -6.41
C PRO A 60 23.90 10.29 -5.83
N GLN A 61 24.64 11.21 -6.43
CA GLN A 61 24.73 12.60 -5.95
C GLN A 61 23.39 13.34 -6.11
N SER A 62 22.70 13.16 -7.24
CA SER A 62 21.36 13.74 -7.44
C SER A 62 20.37 13.21 -6.39
N ALA A 63 20.45 11.94 -6.01
CA ALA A 63 19.58 11.38 -4.97
C ALA A 63 19.91 11.96 -3.58
N ASP A 64 21.19 12.16 -3.27
CA ASP A 64 21.63 12.77 -2.01
C ASP A 64 21.18 14.23 -1.90
N ILE A 65 21.26 14.99 -2.99
CA ILE A 65 20.79 16.39 -3.04
C ILE A 65 19.28 16.44 -2.75
N VAL A 66 18.48 15.61 -3.40
CA VAL A 66 17.02 15.60 -3.19
C VAL A 66 16.64 15.11 -1.78
N ALA A 67 17.34 14.10 -1.25
CA ALA A 67 17.10 13.64 0.12
C ALA A 67 17.40 14.74 1.14
N LYS A 68 18.51 15.46 0.97
CA LYS A 68 18.90 16.60 1.83
C LYS A 68 17.93 17.76 1.71
N SER A 69 17.49 18.10 0.49
CA SER A 69 16.50 19.18 0.29
C SER A 69 15.14 18.84 0.92
N ALA A 70 14.82 17.55 1.05
CA ALA A 70 13.64 17.06 1.78
C ALA A 70 13.84 16.99 3.31
N GLY A 71 14.97 17.47 3.84
CA GLY A 71 15.30 17.44 5.28
C GLY A 71 15.59 16.03 5.81
N LYS A 72 16.01 15.09 4.96
CA LYS A 72 16.34 13.71 5.33
C LYS A 72 17.79 13.35 5.00
N GLY A 73 18.23 12.19 5.47
CA GLY A 73 19.59 11.69 5.30
C GLY A 73 19.76 10.60 4.23
N SER A 74 20.90 9.91 4.29
CA SER A 74 21.33 8.85 3.36
C SER A 74 20.30 7.73 3.19
N TRP A 75 19.51 7.42 4.23
CA TRP A 75 18.42 6.45 4.16
C TRP A 75 17.41 6.81 3.07
N LEU A 76 16.96 8.07 3.00
CA LEU A 76 15.98 8.48 1.98
C LEU A 76 16.62 8.47 0.59
N SER A 77 17.87 8.90 0.46
CA SER A 77 18.61 8.81 -0.80
C SER A 77 18.66 7.38 -1.34
N ARG A 78 18.93 6.39 -0.47
CA ARG A 78 18.88 4.98 -0.84
C ARG A 78 17.48 4.57 -1.29
N ARG A 79 16.43 4.93 -0.53
CA ARG A 79 15.04 4.60 -0.86
C ARG A 79 14.58 5.20 -2.17
N ILE A 80 14.86 6.48 -2.42
CA ILE A 80 14.54 7.15 -3.68
C ILE A 80 15.17 6.40 -4.86
N ARG A 81 16.44 6.01 -4.75
CA ARG A 81 17.12 5.23 -5.82
C ARG A 81 16.48 3.87 -6.04
N GLU A 82 16.17 3.13 -4.98
CA GLU A 82 15.50 1.82 -5.05
C GLU A 82 14.13 1.94 -5.73
N TRP A 83 13.28 2.85 -5.24
CA TRP A 83 11.95 3.11 -5.81
C TRP A 83 12.01 3.51 -7.28
N THR A 84 12.95 4.39 -7.62
CA THR A 84 13.11 4.87 -9.00
C THR A 84 13.56 3.77 -9.94
N ILE A 85 14.50 2.92 -9.52
CA ILE A 85 14.93 1.78 -10.34
C ILE A 85 13.80 0.76 -10.51
N ASN A 86 13.03 0.48 -9.45
CA ASN A 86 11.88 -0.42 -9.54
C ASN A 86 10.82 0.14 -10.50
N PHE A 87 10.51 1.43 -10.40
CA PHE A 87 9.56 2.10 -11.29
C PHE A 87 10.02 2.12 -12.76
N ILE A 88 11.32 2.34 -13.01
CA ILE A 88 11.87 2.29 -14.38
C ILE A 88 11.79 0.88 -14.97
N LYS A 89 11.92 -0.17 -14.15
CA LYS A 89 11.80 -1.57 -14.59
C LYS A 89 10.35 -1.94 -14.83
N ASP A 90 9.47 -1.53 -13.92
CA ASP A 90 8.05 -1.79 -13.93
C ASP A 90 7.31 -0.52 -13.52
N ASN A 91 6.63 0.08 -14.49
CA ASN A 91 5.96 1.35 -14.32
C ASN A 91 4.69 1.26 -13.43
N GLU A 92 4.26 0.06 -13.07
CA GLU A 92 3.15 -0.16 -12.13
C GLU A 92 3.65 -0.32 -10.69
N ASN A 93 4.97 -0.50 -10.52
CA ASN A 93 5.62 -0.65 -9.23
C ASN A 93 5.81 0.71 -8.54
N LEU A 94 4.72 1.20 -7.97
CA LEU A 94 4.70 2.45 -7.21
C LEU A 94 5.40 2.26 -5.86
N PRO A 95 6.04 3.32 -5.30
CA PRO A 95 6.70 3.30 -4.00
C PRO A 95 5.68 3.36 -2.86
N THR A 96 4.63 2.54 -2.96
CA THR A 96 3.67 2.38 -1.88
C THR A 96 4.45 1.98 -0.64
N ALA A 97 4.17 2.66 0.45
CA ALA A 97 4.60 2.10 1.69
C ALA A 97 3.79 0.84 1.86
N GLU A 98 4.45 -0.30 2.03
CA GLU A 98 3.85 -1.37 2.82
C GLU A 98 3.76 -0.93 4.31
N TYR A 99 3.35 0.32 4.59
CA TYR A 99 2.78 0.67 5.88
C TYR A 99 1.42 -0.01 5.91
N GLY A 100 1.42 -1.29 6.30
CA GLY A 100 0.27 -2.17 6.30
C GLY A 100 0.60 -3.67 6.25
N LYS A 101 1.72 -4.09 5.61
CA LYS A 101 2.08 -5.53 5.60
C LYS A 101 2.73 -6.03 6.89
N MET A 102 3.09 -5.12 7.80
CA MET A 102 3.24 -5.47 9.21
C MET A 102 1.98 -5.00 9.95
N ASN A 103 1.06 -5.94 10.16
CA ASN A 103 -0.11 -5.87 11.04
C ASN A 103 -1.45 -5.38 10.45
N GLY A 104 -1.60 -5.29 9.13
CA GLY A 104 -2.92 -5.31 8.51
C GLY A 104 -3.63 -6.59 8.95
N SER A 105 -4.71 -6.44 9.70
CA SER A 105 -5.55 -7.57 10.08
C SER A 105 -6.05 -8.23 8.80
N VAL A 106 -5.90 -9.55 8.66
CA VAL A 106 -6.39 -10.32 7.50
C VAL A 106 -7.86 -10.00 7.14
N LEU A 107 -8.64 -9.52 8.11
CA LEU A 107 -9.97 -8.93 7.97
C LEU A 107 -10.08 -7.64 7.09
N GLU A 108 -8.98 -7.02 6.66
CA GLU A 108 -9.03 -5.86 5.74
C GLU A 108 -9.26 -6.29 4.29
N ASP A 109 -9.16 -7.58 4.01
CA ASP A 109 -9.65 -8.21 2.79
C ASP A 109 -11.18 -8.28 2.84
N GLU A 110 -11.84 -7.48 2.01
CA GLU A 110 -13.30 -7.31 1.99
C GLU A 110 -14.02 -8.61 1.63
N ASP A 111 -13.46 -9.41 0.72
CA ASP A 111 -14.00 -10.71 0.33
C ASP A 111 -13.97 -11.70 1.51
N LEU A 112 -12.85 -11.71 2.24
CA LEU A 112 -12.72 -12.56 3.43
C LEU A 112 -13.64 -12.10 4.56
N ALA A 113 -13.78 -10.79 4.78
CA ALA A 113 -14.66 -10.25 5.80
C ALA A 113 -16.13 -10.63 5.51
N GLN A 114 -16.55 -10.55 4.25
CA GLN A 114 -17.91 -10.92 3.82
C GLN A 114 -18.16 -12.42 3.98
N GLU A 115 -17.20 -13.26 3.60
CA GLU A 115 -17.30 -14.71 3.75
C GLU A 115 -17.35 -15.14 5.23
N LEU A 116 -16.51 -14.52 6.07
CA LEU A 116 -16.54 -14.74 7.51
C LEU A 116 -17.89 -14.31 8.09
N HIS A 117 -18.45 -13.19 7.63
CA HIS A 117 -19.77 -12.74 8.04
C HIS A 117 -20.87 -13.74 7.68
N LEU A 118 -20.82 -14.30 6.45
CA LEU A 118 -21.77 -15.32 6.00
C LEU A 118 -21.65 -16.61 6.81
N HIS A 119 -20.43 -17.06 7.10
CA HIS A 119 -20.19 -18.23 7.94
C HIS A 119 -20.77 -18.04 9.36
N LEU A 120 -20.52 -16.87 9.96
CA LEU A 120 -21.04 -16.54 11.29
C LEU A 120 -22.57 -16.40 11.31
N GLN A 121 -23.18 -15.86 10.25
CA GLN A 121 -24.64 -15.86 10.12
C GLN A 121 -25.23 -17.27 10.05
N GLY A 122 -24.52 -18.22 9.43
CA GLY A 122 -24.92 -19.63 9.35
C GLY A 122 -24.89 -20.37 10.69
N ILE A 123 -24.05 -19.95 11.64
CA ILE A 123 -23.96 -20.55 12.98
C ILE A 123 -25.17 -20.17 13.86
N GLY A 124 -25.76 -19.00 13.63
CA GLY A 124 -27.00 -18.55 14.29
C GLY A 124 -26.79 -17.49 15.38
N LYS A 125 -27.68 -17.46 16.38
CA LYS A 125 -27.77 -16.36 17.38
C LYS A 125 -26.54 -16.25 18.29
N HIS A 126 -25.81 -17.33 18.51
CA HIS A 126 -24.77 -17.43 19.54
C HIS A 126 -23.36 -17.60 18.95
N VAL A 127 -22.92 -16.60 18.20
CA VAL A 127 -21.56 -16.55 17.64
C VAL A 127 -20.53 -16.14 18.71
N THR A 128 -19.43 -16.87 18.76
CA THR A 128 -18.32 -16.65 19.67
C THR A 128 -17.02 -16.33 18.93
N ALA A 129 -16.03 -15.80 19.66
CA ALA A 129 -14.68 -15.61 19.12
C ALA A 129 -14.05 -16.92 18.66
N GLN A 130 -14.43 -18.03 19.30
CA GLN A 130 -13.86 -19.35 19.04
C GLN A 130 -14.30 -19.85 17.66
N ASP A 131 -15.54 -19.57 17.26
CA ASP A 131 -16.04 -19.96 15.93
C ASP A 131 -15.21 -19.34 14.80
N ILE A 132 -14.73 -18.11 14.99
CA ILE A 132 -13.82 -17.45 14.03
C ILE A 132 -12.45 -18.12 14.04
N VAL A 133 -11.93 -18.50 15.21
CA VAL A 133 -10.65 -19.21 15.31
C VAL A 133 -10.73 -20.56 14.61
N ASP A 134 -11.82 -21.30 14.83
CA ASP A 134 -12.04 -22.63 14.26
C ASP A 134 -12.23 -22.57 12.74
N TYR A 135 -13.00 -21.58 12.25
CA TYR A 135 -13.14 -21.33 10.82
C TYR A 135 -11.81 -21.04 10.14
N MET A 136 -11.00 -20.16 10.74
CA MET A 136 -9.68 -19.79 10.22
C MET A 136 -8.64 -20.91 10.39
N ALA A 137 -8.94 -21.93 11.20
CA ALA A 137 -8.10 -23.11 11.39
C ALA A 137 -8.39 -24.23 10.38
N THR A 138 -9.41 -24.10 9.53
CA THR A 138 -9.66 -25.04 8.43
C THR A 138 -8.50 -25.06 7.44
N ASP A 139 -8.23 -26.23 6.85
CA ASP A 139 -7.11 -26.39 5.93
C ASP A 139 -7.29 -25.57 4.65
N GLU A 140 -8.53 -25.38 4.20
CA GLU A 140 -8.88 -24.49 3.10
C GLU A 140 -8.44 -23.05 3.36
N MET A 141 -8.78 -22.49 4.52
CA MET A 141 -8.39 -21.12 4.91
C MET A 141 -6.88 -20.98 5.09
N LYS A 142 -6.22 -21.99 5.67
CA LYS A 142 -4.77 -21.99 5.85
C LYS A 142 -4.02 -22.00 4.52
N VAL A 143 -4.47 -22.81 3.56
CA VAL A 143 -3.87 -22.88 2.22
C VAL A 143 -4.12 -21.58 1.46
N ARG A 144 -5.37 -21.09 1.47
CA ARG A 144 -5.77 -19.86 0.76
C ARG A 144 -5.03 -18.64 1.26
N LEU A 145 -4.92 -18.48 2.58
CA LEU A 145 -4.30 -17.32 3.22
C LEU A 145 -2.80 -17.52 3.51
N LYS A 146 -2.23 -18.67 3.12
CA LYS A 146 -0.82 -19.04 3.35
C LYS A 146 -0.40 -18.90 4.83
N LEU A 147 -1.31 -19.17 5.75
CA LEU A 147 -1.09 -19.03 7.18
C LEU A 147 -0.41 -20.30 7.73
N LYS A 148 0.77 -20.13 8.35
CA LYS A 148 1.47 -21.24 9.03
C LYS A 148 0.80 -21.66 10.34
N LYS A 149 0.04 -20.75 10.96
CA LYS A 149 -0.70 -20.94 12.20
C LYS A 149 -2.04 -20.20 12.08
N GLY A 150 -3.08 -20.74 12.71
CA GLY A 150 -4.36 -20.06 12.84
C GLY A 150 -4.21 -18.75 13.62
N ILE A 151 -5.27 -17.94 13.59
CA ILE A 151 -5.32 -16.70 14.36
C ILE A 151 -5.50 -16.98 15.86
N SER A 152 -5.08 -16.03 16.71
CA SER A 152 -5.30 -16.12 18.15
C SER A 152 -6.72 -15.71 18.54
N LEU A 153 -7.20 -16.18 19.69
CA LEU A 153 -8.48 -15.74 20.27
C LEU A 153 -8.56 -14.22 20.44
N ALA A 154 -7.46 -13.59 20.85
CA ALA A 154 -7.39 -12.13 21.00
C ALA A 154 -7.54 -11.39 19.65
N THR A 155 -7.07 -11.99 18.55
CA THR A 155 -7.27 -11.48 17.20
C THR A 155 -8.73 -11.62 16.78
N ALA A 156 -9.33 -12.79 16.99
CA ALA A 156 -10.74 -13.05 16.71
C ALA A 156 -11.68 -12.11 17.48
N GLN A 157 -11.38 -11.80 18.74
CA GLN A 157 -12.13 -10.83 19.55
C GLN A 157 -12.08 -9.41 18.95
N ARG A 158 -10.92 -8.98 18.45
CA ARG A 158 -10.79 -7.69 17.75
C ARG A 158 -11.59 -7.70 16.44
N TRP A 159 -11.63 -8.82 15.73
CA TRP A 159 -12.38 -8.97 14.48
C TRP A 159 -13.88 -8.86 14.72
N MET A 160 -14.42 -9.55 15.73
CA MET A 160 -15.84 -9.40 16.10
C MET A 160 -16.21 -7.96 16.41
N LYS A 161 -15.39 -7.25 17.19
CA LYS A 161 -15.64 -5.84 17.52
C LYS A 161 -15.65 -4.96 16.25
N ARG A 162 -14.78 -5.26 15.29
CA ARG A 162 -14.65 -4.51 14.03
C ARG A 162 -15.79 -4.82 13.04
N MET A 163 -16.28 -6.05 13.02
CA MET A 163 -17.48 -6.46 12.26
C MET A 163 -18.79 -6.13 13.00
N GLU A 164 -18.72 -5.32 14.06
CA GLU A 164 -19.86 -4.88 14.87
C GLU A 164 -20.70 -6.00 15.52
N PHE A 165 -20.17 -7.21 15.66
CA PHE A 165 -20.83 -8.26 16.43
C PHE A 165 -20.85 -7.88 17.91
N ARG A 166 -22.03 -7.60 18.46
CA ARG A 166 -22.24 -7.22 19.87
C ARG A 166 -22.69 -8.42 20.69
N TRP A 167 -21.90 -8.77 21.71
CA TRP A 167 -22.35 -9.69 22.74
C TRP A 167 -23.42 -9.03 23.61
N THR A 168 -24.63 -9.57 23.60
CA THR A 168 -25.61 -9.31 24.65
C THR A 168 -25.89 -10.64 25.34
N LYS A 169 -25.64 -10.70 26.66
CA LYS A 169 -26.24 -11.76 27.47
C LYS A 169 -27.74 -11.50 27.47
N GLU A 170 -28.53 -12.55 27.32
CA GLU A 170 -29.98 -12.41 27.50
C GLU A 170 -30.24 -11.82 28.89
N PRO A 171 -31.08 -10.77 29.00
CA PRO A 171 -31.61 -10.40 30.29
C PRO A 171 -32.38 -11.62 30.83
N LYS A 172 -32.04 -12.01 32.06
CA LYS A 172 -32.75 -13.07 32.79
C LYS A 172 -34.22 -12.70 33.02
#